data_AF-A0A961FCG6-F1
#
_entry.id   AF-A0A961FCG6-F1
#
_cell.length_a   1.000
_cell.length_b   1.000
_cell.length_c   1.000
_cell.angle_alpha   90.00
_cell.angle_beta   90.00
_cell.angle_gamma   90.00
#
_symmetry.space_group_name_H-M   'P 1'
#
loop_
_entity.id
_entity.type
_entity.pdbx_description
1 polymer ?
#
loop_
_entity_poly.entity_id
_entity_poly.type
_entity_poly.pdbx_seq_one_letter_code
_entity_poly.pdbx_strand_id
1 'polypeptide(L)'
;PDLANMAFVESMFIWDVQSKVGAAGMWQFMPKTAMTYGLRVDKYVDERLEPFLAARAATRLLKHNYEVLGTWPLAINAYNSGRGSLLKAVETVGSKSIAEIILNYRGGIYGFASRNFYPSFLAILRIQENPEKYFGPLAQEEAEYPNYLELKKDQSLQEISKELHIPLKQLKELNRHYKANVLEKGLPIPAGYRIRIPIKSS
;
A
#
# COMPACT_ATOMS: atom_id res chain seq x y z
N PRO A 1 -6.35 9.72 9.76
CA PRO A 1 -5.62 8.69 10.55
C PRO A 1 -6.18 7.29 10.30
N ASP A 2 -7.49 7.12 10.43
CA ASP A 2 -8.16 5.81 10.46
C ASP A 2 -8.00 4.99 9.18
N LEU A 3 -8.07 5.62 8.01
CA LEU A 3 -7.91 4.95 6.72
C LEU A 3 -6.52 4.35 6.50
N ALA A 4 -5.50 4.77 7.27
CA ALA A 4 -4.17 4.15 7.24
C ALA A 4 -4.22 2.68 7.71
N ASN A 5 -5.20 2.32 8.54
CA ASN A 5 -5.36 0.96 9.06
C ASN A 5 -5.81 -0.06 8.01
N MET A 6 -6.20 0.41 6.83
CA MET A 6 -6.38 -0.47 5.69
C MET A 6 -5.08 -1.21 5.33
N ALA A 7 -3.92 -0.55 5.45
CA ALA A 7 -2.64 -1.21 5.24
C ALA A 7 -2.37 -2.34 6.25
N PHE A 8 -2.91 -2.24 7.47
CA PHE A 8 -2.85 -3.34 8.43
C PHE A 8 -3.70 -4.53 7.96
N VAL A 9 -4.95 -4.29 7.53
CA VAL A 9 -5.83 -5.34 6.99
C VAL A 9 -5.20 -6.04 5.79
N GLU A 10 -4.52 -5.28 4.93
CA GLU A 10 -3.92 -5.79 3.69
C GLU A 10 -2.61 -6.55 3.92
N SER A 11 -1.70 -6.04 4.75
CA SER A 11 -0.35 -6.61 4.88
C SER A 11 0.26 -6.57 6.27
N MET A 12 -0.49 -6.19 7.30
CA MET A 12 0.05 -5.93 8.65
C MET A 12 1.19 -4.90 8.64
N PHE A 13 1.10 -3.90 7.75
CA PHE A 13 2.16 -2.92 7.48
C PHE A 13 3.48 -3.46 6.89
N ILE A 14 3.55 -4.74 6.52
CA ILE A 14 4.72 -5.29 5.84
C ILE A 14 4.79 -4.68 4.43
N TRP A 15 5.90 -4.02 4.11
CA TRP A 15 6.03 -3.21 2.91
C TRP A 15 6.71 -3.90 1.73
N ASP A 16 7.48 -4.97 1.98
CA ASP A 16 8.22 -5.73 0.97
C ASP A 16 7.62 -7.13 0.72
N VAL A 17 6.30 -7.25 0.82
CA VAL A 17 5.56 -8.50 0.62
C VAL A 17 4.84 -8.56 -0.73
N GLN A 18 4.73 -9.75 -1.31
CA GLN A 18 3.92 -10.04 -2.49
C GLN A 18 2.99 -11.23 -2.23
N SER A 19 1.71 -11.10 -2.59
CA SER A 19 0.75 -12.19 -2.48
C SER A 19 0.91 -13.22 -3.59
N LYS A 20 0.35 -14.41 -3.38
CA LYS A 20 0.33 -15.49 -4.38
C LYS A 20 -0.30 -15.09 -5.72
N VAL A 21 -1.21 -14.11 -5.70
CA VAL A 21 -1.95 -13.63 -6.89
C VAL A 21 -1.35 -12.34 -7.47
N GLY A 22 -0.22 -11.86 -6.93
CA GLY A 22 0.55 -10.76 -7.51
C GLY A 22 0.26 -9.36 -6.96
N ALA A 23 -0.55 -9.24 -5.90
CA ALA A 23 -0.66 -8.00 -5.12
C ALA A 23 0.65 -7.73 -4.38
N ALA A 24 1.09 -6.48 -4.27
CA ALA A 24 2.39 -6.17 -3.68
C ALA A 24 2.37 -4.95 -2.74
N GLY A 25 3.28 -5.01 -1.78
CA GLY A 25 3.62 -3.98 -0.83
C GLY A 25 2.57 -3.75 0.25
N MET A 26 2.78 -2.67 1.01
CA MET A 26 2.02 -2.35 2.21
C MET A 26 0.52 -2.17 1.96
N TRP A 27 0.15 -1.78 0.75
CA TRP A 27 -1.23 -1.49 0.34
C TRP A 27 -1.80 -2.55 -0.61
N GLN A 28 -1.09 -3.67 -0.80
CA GLN A 28 -1.47 -4.82 -1.62
C GLN A 28 -2.05 -4.44 -2.99
N PHE A 29 -1.38 -3.54 -3.70
CA PHE A 29 -1.85 -3.15 -5.03
C PHE A 29 -1.61 -4.24 -6.07
N MET A 30 -2.62 -4.50 -6.90
CA MET A 30 -2.42 -5.19 -8.18
C MET A 30 -1.68 -4.27 -9.17
N PRO A 31 -0.80 -4.80 -10.05
CA PRO A 31 0.03 -3.98 -10.94
C PRO A 31 -0.78 -2.99 -11.78
N LYS A 32 -1.87 -3.45 -12.41
CA LYS A 32 -2.73 -2.60 -13.24
C LYS A 32 -3.37 -1.47 -12.43
N THR A 33 -3.88 -1.78 -11.24
CA THR A 33 -4.49 -0.79 -10.34
C THR A 33 -3.45 0.24 -9.88
N ALA A 34 -2.25 -0.21 -9.50
CA ALA A 34 -1.15 0.67 -9.11
C ALA A 34 -0.86 1.72 -10.19
N MET A 35 -0.70 1.27 -11.45
CA MET A 35 -0.44 2.17 -12.58
C MET A 35 -1.59 3.13 -12.84
N THR A 36 -2.85 2.66 -12.79
CA THR A 36 -4.03 3.53 -12.92
C THR A 36 -4.03 4.66 -11.90
N TYR A 37 -3.54 4.40 -10.69
CA TYR A 37 -3.45 5.40 -9.62
C TYR A 37 -2.09 6.06 -9.50
N GLY A 38 -1.27 6.04 -10.56
CA GLY A 38 -0.07 6.86 -10.69
C GLY A 38 1.19 6.31 -10.02
N LEU A 39 1.24 5.00 -9.77
CA LEU A 39 2.48 4.30 -9.40
C LEU A 39 3.20 3.79 -10.65
N ARG A 40 4.52 3.90 -10.67
CA ARG A 40 5.36 3.24 -11.68
C ARG A 40 5.58 1.79 -11.30
N VAL A 41 5.25 0.91 -12.23
CA VAL A 41 5.57 -0.52 -12.18
C VAL A 41 6.20 -0.87 -13.52
N ASP A 42 7.53 -0.84 -13.58
CA ASP A 42 8.30 -1.00 -14.80
C ASP A 42 9.51 -1.92 -14.59
N LYS A 43 10.41 -1.95 -15.57
CA LYS A 43 11.61 -2.79 -15.50
C LYS A 43 12.61 -2.34 -14.43
N TYR A 44 12.57 -1.09 -13.97
CA TYR A 44 13.48 -0.54 -12.97
C TYR A 44 12.88 -0.60 -11.57
N VAL A 45 11.60 -0.26 -11.42
CA VAL A 45 10.97 -0.03 -10.12
C VAL A 45 9.59 -0.68 -10.00
N ASP A 46 9.25 -1.05 -8.77
CA ASP A 46 7.89 -1.40 -8.34
C ASP A 46 7.48 -0.47 -7.20
N GLU A 47 6.89 0.68 -7.53
CA GLU A 47 6.49 1.68 -6.53
C GLU A 47 5.36 1.20 -5.60
N ARG A 48 4.78 0.02 -5.86
CA ARG A 48 3.89 -0.64 -4.89
C ARG A 48 4.61 -1.01 -3.59
N LEU A 49 5.92 -1.29 -3.68
CA LEU A 49 6.81 -1.57 -2.57
C LEU A 49 7.36 -0.28 -1.92
N GLU A 50 6.92 0.89 -2.38
CA GLU A 50 7.27 2.18 -1.78
C GLU A 50 6.08 2.67 -0.93
N PRO A 51 6.11 2.49 0.41
CA PRO A 51 5.02 2.80 1.33
C PRO A 51 4.29 4.14 1.12
N PHE A 52 5.02 5.23 0.84
CA PHE A 52 4.46 6.57 0.83
C PHE A 52 3.79 6.92 -0.50
N LEU A 53 4.38 6.49 -1.62
CA LEU A 53 3.79 6.54 -2.94
C LEU A 53 2.56 5.64 -2.99
N ALA A 54 2.66 4.41 -2.48
CA ALA A 54 1.54 3.49 -2.38
C ALA A 54 0.40 4.07 -1.52
N ALA A 55 0.70 4.72 -0.40
CA ALA A 55 -0.31 5.41 0.41
C ALA A 55 -1.03 6.51 -0.37
N ARG A 56 -0.29 7.35 -1.12
CA ARG A 56 -0.89 8.39 -1.99
C ARG A 56 -1.80 7.78 -3.06
N ALA A 57 -1.38 6.67 -3.67
CA ALA A 57 -2.20 5.95 -4.64
C ALA A 57 -3.47 5.36 -4.00
N ALA A 58 -3.34 4.79 -2.79
CA ALA A 58 -4.47 4.26 -2.02
C ALA A 58 -5.48 5.35 -1.67
N THR A 59 -5.02 6.53 -1.26
CA THR A 59 -5.92 7.67 -1.02
C THR A 59 -6.70 8.07 -2.28
N ARG A 60 -6.05 8.08 -3.45
CA ARG A 60 -6.74 8.36 -4.73
C ARG A 60 -7.78 7.29 -5.07
N LEU A 61 -7.44 6.01 -4.89
CA LEU A 61 -8.38 4.89 -5.10
C LEU A 61 -9.57 4.98 -4.15
N LEU A 62 -9.34 5.23 -2.87
CA LEU A 62 -10.41 5.35 -1.87
C LEU A 62 -11.32 6.54 -2.17
N LYS A 63 -10.76 7.68 -2.54
CA LYS A 63 -11.54 8.86 -2.96
C LYS A 63 -12.44 8.52 -4.14
N HIS A 64 -11.89 7.89 -5.18
CA HIS A 64 -12.66 7.47 -6.36
C HIS A 64 -13.75 6.45 -6.01
N ASN A 65 -13.46 5.49 -5.12
CA ASN A 65 -14.46 4.54 -4.66
C ASN A 65 -15.61 5.26 -3.91
N TYR A 66 -15.28 6.24 -3.06
CA TYR A 66 -16.26 7.04 -2.34
C TYR A 66 -17.12 7.88 -3.29
N GLU A 67 -16.52 8.56 -4.27
CA GLU A 67 -17.24 9.36 -5.27
C GLU A 67 -18.29 8.54 -6.03
N VAL A 68 -18.00 7.26 -6.30
CA VAL A 68 -18.91 6.38 -7.04
C VAL A 68 -19.95 5.70 -6.14
N LEU A 69 -19.55 5.22 -4.96
CA LEU A 69 -20.43 4.41 -4.09
C LEU A 69 -21.21 5.26 -3.08
N GLY A 70 -20.73 6.46 -2.77
CA GLY A 70 -21.38 7.46 -1.93
C GLY A 70 -21.29 7.24 -0.42
N THR A 71 -20.65 6.16 0.06
CA THR A 71 -20.44 5.94 1.50
C THR A 71 -19.04 5.36 1.77
N TRP A 72 -18.45 5.72 2.91
CA TRP A 72 -17.14 5.21 3.32
C TRP A 72 -17.11 3.69 3.52
N PRO A 73 -18.12 3.04 4.14
CA PRO A 73 -18.11 1.60 4.29
C PRO A 73 -18.06 0.84 2.97
N LEU A 74 -18.78 1.33 1.94
CA LEU A 74 -18.70 0.79 0.59
C LEU A 74 -17.35 1.10 -0.05
N ALA A 75 -16.83 2.33 0.10
CA ALA A 75 -15.56 2.73 -0.50
C ALA A 75 -14.36 1.90 0.00
N ILE A 76 -14.33 1.65 1.31
CA ILE A 76 -13.34 0.82 1.98
C ILE A 76 -13.46 -0.63 1.50
N ASN A 77 -14.67 -1.19 1.47
CA ASN A 77 -14.83 -2.58 1.07
C ASN A 77 -14.61 -2.80 -0.45
N ALA A 78 -14.86 -1.78 -1.27
CA ALA A 78 -14.54 -1.79 -2.70
C ALA A 78 -13.03 -1.81 -2.98
N TYR A 79 -12.19 -1.43 -2.00
CA TYR A 79 -10.74 -1.56 -2.11
C TYR A 79 -10.34 -3.04 -2.27
N ASN A 80 -10.93 -3.93 -1.48
CA ASN A 80 -10.68 -5.37 -1.54
C ASN A 80 -11.45 -6.06 -2.67
N SER A 81 -12.75 -5.82 -2.75
CA SER A 81 -13.66 -6.57 -3.63
C SER A 81 -13.75 -6.04 -5.06
N GLY A 82 -13.18 -4.86 -5.29
CA GLY A 82 -13.32 -4.12 -6.54
C GLY A 82 -14.66 -3.38 -6.61
N ARG A 83 -14.60 -2.13 -7.08
CA ARG A 83 -15.77 -1.24 -7.20
C ARG A 83 -16.92 -1.82 -8.02
N GLY A 84 -16.64 -2.46 -9.15
CA GLY A 84 -17.68 -3.02 -10.03
C GLY A 84 -18.49 -4.14 -9.36
N SER A 85 -17.80 -5.02 -8.63
CA SER A 85 -18.42 -6.08 -7.83
C SER A 85 -19.39 -5.51 -6.81
N LEU A 86 -18.99 -4.40 -6.17
CA LEU A 86 -19.74 -3.79 -5.10
C LEU A 86 -20.90 -2.91 -5.58
N LEU A 87 -20.75 -2.25 -6.73
CA LEU A 87 -21.86 -1.61 -7.44
C LEU A 87 -22.95 -2.62 -7.77
N LYS A 88 -22.57 -3.77 -8.36
CA LYS A 88 -23.53 -4.85 -8.65
C LYS A 88 -24.23 -5.35 -7.39
N ALA A 89 -23.52 -5.45 -6.27
CA ALA A 89 -24.11 -5.85 -4.99
C ALA A 89 -25.11 -4.81 -4.45
N VAL A 90 -24.77 -3.52 -4.53
CA VAL A 90 -25.67 -2.40 -4.18
C VAL A 90 -26.94 -2.44 -5.01
N GLU A 91 -26.82 -2.60 -6.33
CA GLU A 91 -27.96 -2.68 -7.26
C GLU A 91 -28.84 -3.91 -6.99
N THR A 92 -28.23 -5.06 -6.73
CA THR A 92 -28.95 -6.32 -6.49
C THR A 92 -29.73 -6.29 -5.17
N VAL A 93 -29.12 -5.74 -4.11
CA VAL A 93 -29.76 -5.66 -2.78
C VAL A 93 -30.70 -4.46 -2.68
N GLY A 94 -30.51 -3.43 -3.51
CA GLY A 94 -31.28 -2.20 -3.44
C GLY A 94 -30.90 -1.33 -2.24
N SER A 95 -29.65 -1.43 -1.75
CA SER A 95 -29.21 -0.75 -0.53
C SER A 95 -27.75 -0.31 -0.59
N LYS A 96 -27.47 0.83 0.04
CA LYS A 96 -26.10 1.34 0.26
C LYS A 96 -25.53 0.97 1.65
N SER A 97 -26.30 0.24 2.46
CA SER A 97 -25.84 -0.27 3.75
C SER A 97 -24.88 -1.43 3.54
N ILE A 98 -23.63 -1.29 3.98
CA ILE A 98 -22.66 -2.38 3.87
C ILE A 98 -23.12 -3.63 4.65
N ALA A 99 -23.81 -3.43 5.78
CA ALA A 99 -24.33 -4.53 6.59
C ALA A 99 -25.40 -5.31 5.82
N GLU A 100 -26.33 -4.63 5.17
CA GLU A 100 -27.35 -5.28 4.33
C GLU A 100 -26.72 -5.99 3.14
N ILE A 101 -25.70 -5.41 2.50
CA ILE A 101 -24.98 -6.09 1.42
C ILE A 101 -24.29 -7.36 1.92
N ILE A 102 -23.58 -7.29 3.05
CA ILE A 102 -22.94 -8.46 3.67
C ILE A 102 -23.96 -9.54 4.04
N LEU A 103 -25.13 -9.15 4.55
CA LEU A 103 -26.14 -10.10 5.00
C LEU A 103 -27.00 -10.66 3.88
N ASN A 104 -27.26 -9.91 2.81
CA ASN A 104 -28.30 -10.23 1.82
C ASN A 104 -27.75 -10.53 0.41
N TYR A 105 -26.59 -10.01 0.02
CA TYR A 105 -26.02 -10.33 -1.29
C TYR A 105 -25.46 -11.77 -1.30
N ARG A 106 -25.69 -12.52 -2.38
CA ARG A 106 -25.25 -13.93 -2.53
C ARG A 106 -24.42 -14.20 -3.80
N GLY A 107 -24.07 -13.16 -4.56
CA GLY A 107 -23.25 -13.32 -5.77
C GLY A 107 -21.84 -13.80 -5.45
N GLY A 108 -21.33 -14.79 -6.20
CA GLY A 108 -20.06 -15.47 -5.93
C GLY A 108 -18.81 -14.59 -5.97
N ILE A 109 -18.88 -13.42 -6.60
CA ILE A 109 -17.77 -12.45 -6.63
C ILE A 109 -17.54 -11.82 -5.25
N TYR A 110 -18.57 -11.74 -4.40
CA TYR A 110 -18.47 -11.20 -3.05
C TYR A 110 -18.36 -12.34 -2.02
N GLY A 111 -17.17 -12.92 -1.99
CA GLY A 111 -16.81 -14.07 -1.16
C GLY A 111 -16.48 -13.73 0.29
N PHE A 112 -15.92 -14.71 1.01
CA PHE A 112 -15.60 -14.60 2.44
C PHE A 112 -14.68 -13.42 2.77
N ALA A 113 -13.58 -13.24 2.03
CA ALA A 113 -12.63 -12.15 2.28
C ALA A 113 -13.30 -10.78 2.19
N SER A 114 -14.08 -10.53 1.13
CA SER A 114 -14.78 -9.27 0.92
C SER A 114 -15.84 -8.98 1.99
N ARG A 115 -16.55 -10.01 2.46
CA ARG A 115 -17.52 -9.86 3.56
C ARG A 115 -16.86 -9.46 4.87
N ASN A 116 -15.67 -9.99 5.13
CA ASN A 116 -14.95 -9.75 6.38
C ASN A 116 -14.08 -8.49 6.36
N PHE A 117 -13.76 -7.94 5.18
CA PHE A 117 -12.82 -6.83 5.06
C PHE A 117 -13.21 -5.60 5.90
N TYR A 118 -14.46 -5.13 5.76
CA TYR A 118 -14.95 -3.97 6.53
C TYR A 118 -15.09 -4.27 8.04
N PRO A 119 -15.66 -5.42 8.48
CA PRO A 119 -15.61 -5.83 9.88
C PRO A 119 -14.19 -5.89 10.48
N SER A 120 -13.21 -6.44 9.75
CA SER A 120 -11.81 -6.50 10.18
C SER A 120 -11.22 -5.11 10.35
N PHE A 121 -11.51 -4.20 9.42
CA PHE A 121 -11.12 -2.79 9.53
C PHE A 121 -11.68 -2.15 10.81
N LEU A 122 -12.99 -2.31 11.09
CA LEU A 122 -13.62 -1.80 12.31
C LEU A 122 -13.00 -2.38 13.58
N ALA A 123 -12.66 -3.67 13.58
CA ALA A 123 -12.00 -4.32 14.71
C ALA A 123 -10.64 -3.71 15.00
N ILE A 124 -9.85 -3.41 13.96
CA ILE A 124 -8.53 -2.77 14.11
C ILE A 124 -8.68 -1.35 14.67
N LEU A 125 -9.65 -0.56 14.18
CA LEU A 125 -9.90 0.78 14.73
C LEU A 125 -10.18 0.71 16.24
N ARG A 126 -11.06 -0.21 16.65
CA ARG A 126 -11.41 -0.40 18.06
C ARG A 126 -10.21 -0.82 18.93
N ILE A 127 -9.32 -1.65 18.39
CA ILE A 127 -8.08 -2.05 19.05
C ILE A 127 -7.13 -0.84 19.19
N GLN A 128 -6.96 -0.05 18.13
CA GLN A 128 -6.06 1.11 18.15
C GLN A 128 -6.54 2.28 19.01
N GLU A 129 -7.85 2.41 19.20
CA GLU A 129 -8.39 3.40 20.15
C GLU A 129 -8.06 3.05 21.60
N ASN A 130 -7.82 1.76 21.91
CA ASN A 130 -7.63 1.28 23.28
C ASN A 130 -6.57 0.17 23.35
N PRO A 131 -5.34 0.37 22.84
CA PRO A 131 -4.41 -0.74 22.66
C PRO A 131 -3.95 -1.33 23.99
N GLU A 132 -3.80 -0.50 25.02
CA GLU A 132 -3.41 -0.95 26.36
C GLU A 132 -4.47 -1.84 27.04
N LYS A 133 -5.74 -1.65 26.71
CA LYS A 133 -6.82 -2.53 27.19
C LYS A 133 -6.65 -3.97 26.70
N TYR A 134 -6.09 -4.13 25.50
CA TYR A 134 -5.93 -5.44 24.86
C TYR A 134 -4.55 -6.05 25.09
N PHE A 135 -3.51 -5.22 25.23
CA PHE A 135 -2.12 -5.68 25.24
C PHE A 135 -1.29 -5.23 26.47
N GLY A 136 -1.87 -4.44 27.38
CA GLY A 136 -1.13 -3.81 28.48
C GLY A 136 -0.26 -2.64 28.00
N PRO A 137 0.65 -2.13 28.86
CA PRO A 137 1.52 -1.01 28.50
C PRO A 137 2.35 -1.33 27.24
N LEU A 138 2.32 -0.42 26.26
CA LEU A 138 3.08 -0.56 25.02
C LEU A 138 4.22 0.46 24.99
N ALA A 139 5.39 0.01 24.54
CA ALA A 139 6.48 0.92 24.21
C ALA A 139 6.10 1.73 22.96
N GLN A 140 6.32 3.05 23.02
CA GLN A 140 6.27 3.89 21.82
C GLN A 140 7.66 3.91 21.19
N GLU A 141 7.73 3.50 19.94
CA GLU A 141 8.91 3.73 19.10
C GLU A 141 8.67 4.97 18.24
N GLU A 142 9.70 5.80 18.08
CA GLU A 142 9.62 6.92 17.15
C GLU A 142 9.65 6.42 15.71
N ALA A 143 8.77 6.94 14.87
CA ALA A 143 8.73 6.61 13.46
C ALA A 143 9.87 7.32 12.71
N GLU A 144 10.75 6.54 12.09
CA GLU A 144 11.78 7.06 11.18
C GLU A 144 11.25 7.21 9.75
N TYR A 145 11.40 8.40 9.18
CA TYR A 145 11.00 8.69 7.80
C TYR A 145 12.22 8.73 6.88
N PRO A 146 12.24 7.98 5.76
CA PRO A 146 13.39 7.99 4.87
C PRO A 146 13.56 9.35 4.17
N ASN A 147 14.82 9.74 3.97
CA ASN A 147 15.16 10.84 3.09
C ASN A 147 15.17 10.37 1.63
N TYR A 148 14.85 11.28 0.71
CA TYR A 148 14.84 10.98 -0.72
C TYR A 148 15.81 11.88 -1.49
N LEU A 149 16.52 11.28 -2.43
CA LEU A 149 17.31 11.98 -3.44
C LEU A 149 16.72 11.71 -4.82
N GLU A 150 16.44 12.76 -5.58
CA GLU A 150 16.01 12.65 -6.98
C GLU A 150 17.24 12.68 -7.89
N LEU A 151 17.38 11.65 -8.73
CA LEU A 151 18.52 11.51 -9.64
C LEU A 151 18.44 12.54 -10.76
N LYS A 152 19.54 13.24 -11.02
CA LYS A 152 19.64 14.25 -12.09
C LYS A 152 20.22 13.70 -13.39
N LYS A 153 20.79 12.50 -13.35
CA LYS A 153 21.30 11.75 -14.49
C LYS A 153 21.11 10.27 -14.22
N ASP A 154 21.29 9.45 -15.24
CA ASP A 154 21.23 8.00 -15.11
C ASP A 154 22.41 7.54 -14.24
N GLN A 155 22.12 6.82 -13.14
CA GLN A 155 23.15 6.36 -12.19
C GLN A 155 22.77 5.00 -11.59
N SER A 156 23.77 4.13 -11.44
CA SER A 156 23.68 2.89 -10.68
C SER A 156 23.79 3.15 -9.17
N LEU A 157 23.29 2.21 -8.34
CA LEU A 157 23.46 2.29 -6.89
C LEU A 157 24.93 2.23 -6.47
N GLN A 158 25.79 1.59 -7.27
CA GLN A 158 27.24 1.52 -7.06
C GLN A 158 27.90 2.89 -7.20
N GLU A 159 27.51 3.67 -8.21
CA GLU A 159 28.01 5.04 -8.39
C GLU A 159 27.55 5.94 -7.25
N ILE A 160 26.26 5.85 -6.89
CA ILE A 160 25.68 6.62 -5.79
C ILE A 160 26.33 6.26 -4.45
N SER A 161 26.60 4.97 -4.21
CA SER A 161 27.30 4.48 -3.02
C SER A 161 28.66 5.14 -2.85
N LYS A 162 29.44 5.26 -3.94
CA LYS A 162 30.74 5.92 -3.96
C LYS A 162 30.63 7.42 -3.76
N GLU A 163 29.70 8.06 -4.46
CA GLU A 163 29.49 9.52 -4.41
C GLU A 163 29.07 9.99 -3.02
N LEU A 164 28.13 9.28 -2.39
CA LEU A 164 27.55 9.65 -1.10
C LEU A 164 28.26 9.02 0.10
N HIS A 165 29.26 8.16 -0.12
CA HIS A 165 29.96 7.40 0.91
C HIS A 165 29.01 6.55 1.78
N ILE A 166 27.95 6.01 1.19
CA ILE A 166 26.98 5.12 1.85
C ILE A 166 27.27 3.68 1.42
N PRO A 167 27.35 2.70 2.34
CA PRO A 167 27.53 1.30 1.98
C PRO A 167 26.47 0.81 0.98
N LEU A 168 26.91 0.18 -0.11
CA LEU A 168 26.01 -0.32 -1.16
C LEU A 168 24.92 -1.24 -0.60
N LYS A 169 25.26 -2.09 0.37
CA LYS A 169 24.32 -2.98 1.05
C LYS A 169 23.17 -2.19 1.70
N GLN A 170 23.50 -1.13 2.43
CA GLN A 170 22.51 -0.26 3.08
C GLN A 170 21.63 0.44 2.04
N LEU A 171 22.22 0.96 0.94
CA LEU A 171 21.44 1.54 -0.15
C LEU A 171 20.46 0.54 -0.77
N LYS A 172 20.89 -0.71 -1.03
CA LYS A 172 19.99 -1.76 -1.55
C LYS A 172 18.85 -2.07 -0.59
N GLU A 173 19.14 -2.17 0.71
CA GLU A 173 18.13 -2.44 1.75
C GLU A 173 17.08 -1.33 1.86
N LEU A 174 17.50 -0.07 1.77
CA LEU A 174 16.58 1.06 1.74
C LEU A 174 15.74 1.12 0.45
N ASN A 175 16.26 0.55 -0.65
CA ASN A 175 15.71 0.70 -1.99
C ASN A 175 15.14 -0.61 -2.56
N ARG A 176 14.63 -1.53 -1.74
CA ARG A 176 14.04 -2.81 -2.21
C ARG A 176 12.83 -2.67 -3.16
N HIS A 177 12.29 -1.47 -3.31
CA HIS A 177 11.28 -1.17 -4.31
C HIS A 177 11.85 -1.15 -5.75
N TYR A 178 13.17 -1.09 -5.92
CA TYR A 178 13.81 -1.33 -7.21
C TYR A 178 13.90 -2.82 -7.52
N LYS A 179 13.85 -3.15 -8.81
CA LYS A 179 13.89 -4.52 -9.31
C LYS A 179 15.30 -5.11 -9.23
N ALA A 180 15.40 -6.44 -9.28
CA ALA A 180 16.67 -7.16 -9.16
C ALA A 180 17.72 -6.81 -10.24
N ASN A 181 17.32 -6.30 -11.40
CA ASN A 181 18.26 -5.79 -12.40
C ASN A 181 18.95 -4.49 -11.94
N VAL A 182 18.27 -3.63 -11.21
CA VAL A 182 18.87 -2.45 -10.58
C VAL A 182 19.67 -2.86 -9.35
N LEU A 183 19.05 -3.62 -8.44
CA LEU A 183 19.67 -3.99 -7.16
C LEU A 183 20.89 -4.91 -7.36
N GLU A 184 20.77 -5.95 -8.17
CA GLU A 184 21.81 -6.99 -8.27
C GLU A 184 22.65 -6.88 -9.54
N LYS A 185 22.03 -6.52 -10.66
CA LYS A 185 22.75 -6.45 -11.96
C LYS A 185 23.34 -5.07 -12.27
N GLY A 186 23.15 -4.08 -11.39
CA GLY A 186 23.73 -2.75 -11.53
C GLY A 186 23.18 -1.95 -12.72
N LEU A 187 21.95 -2.24 -13.17
CA LEU A 187 21.28 -1.43 -14.20
C LEU A 187 21.16 0.02 -13.72
N PRO A 188 21.67 1.02 -14.48
CA PRO A 188 21.51 2.42 -14.11
C PRO A 188 20.03 2.81 -13.99
N ILE A 189 19.73 3.51 -12.91
CA ILE A 189 18.41 4.08 -12.64
C ILE A 189 18.30 5.37 -13.45
N PRO A 190 17.22 5.58 -14.25
CA PRO A 190 17.07 6.79 -15.04
C PRO A 190 16.96 8.09 -14.22
N ALA A 191 17.33 9.21 -14.83
CA ALA A 191 17.07 10.53 -14.27
C ALA A 191 15.56 10.74 -13.93
N GLY A 192 15.28 11.51 -12.87
CA GLY A 192 13.93 11.78 -12.37
C GLY A 192 13.36 10.70 -11.45
N TYR A 193 14.02 9.55 -11.30
CA TYR A 193 13.70 8.58 -10.26
C TYR A 193 14.23 9.03 -8.90
N ARG A 194 13.63 8.53 -7.83
CA ARG A 194 14.01 8.85 -6.45
C ARG A 194 14.58 7.63 -5.78
N ILE A 195 15.64 7.81 -5.01
CA ILE A 195 16.19 6.78 -4.13
C ILE A 195 16.03 7.21 -2.68
N ARG A 196 15.85 6.24 -1.79
CA ARG A 196 15.93 6.44 -0.36
C ARG A 196 17.39 6.47 0.08
N ILE A 197 17.72 7.41 0.95
CA ILE A 197 19.03 7.53 1.59
C ILE A 197 18.83 7.54 3.12
N PRO A 198 19.84 7.15 3.91
CA PRO A 198 19.76 7.18 5.35
C PRO A 198 19.38 8.57 5.88
N ILE A 199 18.66 8.60 7.00
CA ILE A 199 18.52 9.82 7.78
C ILE A 199 19.93 10.15 8.27
N LYS A 200 20.42 11.37 8.01
CA LYS A 200 21.70 11.79 8.59
C LYS A 200 21.51 11.80 10.11
N SER A 201 22.19 10.90 10.82
CA SER A 201 22.39 11.07 12.26
C SER A 201 23.08 12.42 12.43
N SER A 202 22.44 13.30 13.23
CA SER A 202 23.01 14.60 13.57
C SER A 202 24.27 14.43 14.41
#